data_AF-A0A1B9QT50-F1
#
_entry.id   AF-A0A1B9QT50-F1
#
_cell.length_a   1.000
_cell.length_b   1.000
_cell.length_c   1.000
_cell.angle_alpha   90.00
_cell.angle_beta   90.00
_cell.angle_gamma   90.00
#
_symmetry.space_group_name_H-M   'P 1'
#
loop_
_entity.id
_entity.type
_entity.pdbx_description
1 polymer ?
#
loop_
_entity_poly.entity_id
_entity_poly.type
_entity_poly.pdbx_seq_one_letter_code
_entity_poly.pdbx_strand_id
1 'polypeptide(L)'
;MRSLETSEFFRQPQKRVWVDTDITIGHVNGFSPCDVDDGYALGLLFRSQEIDIVGLSSTLGNTNDIEISTKIATQFTSLFGPTSLRVSKGSSVFFSESQGIDIPDSVRDLAEELKQGPLTILAIGALTNIALLVEHFPDQVKNIQEVVCVAGRRNKEQHFIVSQRQPRPFKDLNFEVDEAAFKVVLNSDIKVTFIPFEICDDLWINFHELKEMKRGSSLAEYLEKHSRVWALEWAFIFGSKQGFIPFDLVAAAYVINPDWFAIKHWKVQIEPGKSDTHKHETKNYLVCNEDLTSGKEAKYAVEITPNVKPEIMKRLAQRDISSFVLGLSHINIIVEDVDKAADYYHRVLGFERALDAQGEKMDYRNVEMNEFNQDAGLANQDVKVDVLFLKHPYASVYLELMHYQRPEGKSEVPPQPKTYDLGGPRHIALEVSNCTAVFNYLKTQEGITMIDTSEEYHPEKLNGFPISFFYWIDKYGVQWEMEEGRRVGVARGII
;
A
#
# COMPACT_ATOMS: atom_id res chain seq x y z
N MET A 1 -24.35 2.65 13.53
CA MET A 1 -23.67 3.45 12.48
C MET A 1 -23.10 4.71 13.10
N ARG A 2 -21.84 4.68 13.53
CA ARG A 2 -21.04 5.91 13.58
C ARG A 2 -20.39 6.00 12.20
N SER A 3 -20.64 7.07 11.46
CA SER A 3 -19.74 7.44 10.38
C SER A 3 -18.40 7.73 11.07
N LEU A 4 -17.43 6.82 10.93
CA LEU A 4 -16.05 7.18 11.20
C LEU A 4 -15.76 8.31 10.22
N GLU A 5 -15.57 9.52 10.77
CA GLU A 5 -15.12 10.64 9.97
C GLU A 5 -13.82 10.22 9.29
N THR A 6 -13.71 10.54 8.00
CA THR A 6 -12.54 10.29 7.14
C THR A 6 -11.21 10.75 7.76
N SER A 7 -11.27 11.54 8.84
CA SER A 7 -10.15 12.12 9.58
C SER A 7 -9.40 11.17 10.53
N GLU A 8 -9.98 10.03 10.95
CA GLU A 8 -9.24 9.02 11.76
C GLU A 8 -8.39 8.08 10.90
N PHE A 9 -8.80 7.90 9.64
CA PHE A 9 -8.16 6.99 8.69
C PHE A 9 -6.77 7.44 8.24
N PHE A 10 -6.56 8.75 8.09
CA PHE A 10 -5.26 9.34 7.75
C PHE A 10 -4.24 9.36 8.91
N ARG A 11 -4.58 8.79 10.09
CA ARG A 11 -3.72 8.84 11.29
C ARG A 11 -2.91 7.57 11.53
N GLN A 12 -3.22 6.47 10.87
CA GLN A 12 -2.46 5.24 11.00
C GLN A 12 -1.41 5.13 9.90
N PRO A 13 -0.20 4.64 10.19
CA PRO A 13 0.75 4.31 9.13
C PRO A 13 0.11 3.32 8.17
N GLN A 14 0.56 3.33 6.91
CA GLN A 14 0.09 2.39 5.92
C GLN A 14 0.26 0.95 6.44
N LYS A 15 -0.73 0.10 6.16
CA LYS A 15 -0.67 -1.32 6.48
C LYS A 15 0.35 -1.96 5.57
N ARG A 16 1.41 -2.53 6.15
CA ARG A 16 2.36 -3.36 5.42
C ARG A 16 1.67 -4.64 4.95
N VAL A 17 1.70 -4.87 3.64
CA VAL A 17 1.09 -6.02 2.98
C VAL A 17 2.10 -6.73 2.10
N TRP A 18 2.13 -8.05 2.21
CA TRP A 18 2.73 -8.93 1.22
C TRP A 18 1.63 -9.60 0.43
N VAL A 19 1.74 -9.61 -0.89
CA VAL A 19 0.76 -10.27 -1.76
C VAL A 19 1.39 -11.51 -2.38
N ASP A 20 0.74 -12.66 -2.25
CA ASP A 20 1.11 -13.93 -2.88
C ASP A 20 0.03 -14.30 -3.91
N THR A 21 0.38 -14.25 -5.19
CA THR A 21 -0.57 -14.22 -6.32
C THR A 21 -0.20 -15.22 -7.42
N ASP A 22 -1.21 -15.83 -8.01
CA ASP A 22 -1.10 -16.70 -9.18
C ASP A 22 -1.62 -16.01 -10.45
N ILE A 23 -1.41 -14.70 -10.53
CA ILE A 23 -1.87 -13.83 -11.62
C ILE A 23 -1.61 -14.39 -13.01
N THR A 24 -2.69 -14.49 -13.78
CA THR A 24 -2.65 -14.93 -15.19
C THR A 24 -3.33 -13.96 -16.15
N ILE A 25 -3.64 -12.74 -15.70
CA ILE A 25 -4.35 -11.75 -16.53
C ILE A 25 -3.64 -11.54 -17.88
N GLY A 26 -4.42 -11.69 -18.95
CA GLY A 26 -3.92 -11.54 -20.32
C GLY A 26 -3.11 -12.71 -20.86
N HIS A 27 -2.89 -13.77 -20.08
CA HIS A 27 -2.44 -15.06 -20.59
C HIS A 27 -3.58 -15.83 -21.26
N VAL A 28 -3.19 -16.74 -22.17
CA VAL A 28 -4.12 -17.64 -22.86
C VAL A 28 -3.49 -19.02 -22.83
N ASN A 29 -4.20 -19.99 -22.24
CA ASN A 29 -3.79 -21.39 -22.24
C ASN A 29 -4.46 -22.11 -23.42
N GLY A 30 -3.70 -22.26 -24.51
CA GLY A 30 -4.23 -22.76 -25.79
C GLY A 30 -5.22 -21.77 -26.41
N PHE A 31 -6.52 -22.05 -26.28
CA PHE A 31 -7.60 -21.18 -26.79
C PHE A 31 -8.46 -20.55 -25.68
N SER A 32 -8.25 -20.91 -24.42
CA SER A 32 -9.00 -20.36 -23.30
C SER A 32 -8.25 -19.20 -22.66
N PRO A 33 -8.88 -18.03 -22.47
CA PRO A 33 -8.30 -16.98 -21.65
C PRO A 33 -8.12 -17.48 -20.21
N CYS A 34 -7.17 -16.89 -19.49
CA CYS A 34 -6.94 -17.20 -18.09
C CYS A 34 -7.61 -16.17 -17.18
N ASP A 35 -7.63 -16.46 -15.88
CA ASP A 35 -8.26 -15.61 -14.88
C ASP A 35 -7.66 -14.20 -14.87
N VAL A 36 -8.49 -13.23 -14.49
CA VAL A 36 -8.18 -11.81 -14.45
C VAL A 36 -8.26 -11.22 -13.04
N ASP A 37 -8.78 -11.95 -12.06
CA ASP A 37 -9.16 -11.44 -10.75
C ASP A 37 -7.98 -10.98 -9.89
N ASP A 38 -6.85 -11.70 -9.88
CA ASP A 38 -5.59 -11.25 -9.28
C ASP A 38 -5.19 -9.85 -9.78
N GLY A 39 -5.40 -9.58 -11.07
CA GLY A 39 -5.09 -8.28 -11.68
C GLY A 39 -5.97 -7.15 -11.11
N TYR A 40 -7.22 -7.45 -10.78
CA TYR A 40 -8.10 -6.51 -10.07
C TYR A 40 -7.65 -6.29 -8.63
N ALA A 41 -7.25 -7.36 -7.93
CA ALA A 41 -6.75 -7.28 -6.56
C ALA A 41 -5.50 -6.39 -6.48
N LEU A 42 -4.46 -6.67 -7.28
CA LEU A 42 -3.25 -5.86 -7.35
C LEU A 42 -3.54 -4.43 -7.80
N GLY A 43 -4.38 -4.28 -8.84
CA GLY A 43 -4.79 -2.97 -9.34
C GLY A 43 -5.47 -2.11 -8.27
N LEU A 44 -6.31 -2.70 -7.42
CA LEU A 44 -6.95 -1.99 -6.31
C LEU A 44 -5.93 -1.61 -5.24
N LEU A 45 -5.02 -2.51 -4.86
CA LEU A 45 -4.00 -2.23 -3.85
C LEU A 45 -3.03 -1.12 -4.29
N PHE A 46 -2.58 -1.11 -5.54
CA PHE A 46 -1.75 -0.03 -6.09
C PHE A 46 -2.44 1.35 -6.07
N ARG A 47 -3.77 1.37 -5.93
CA ARG A 47 -4.60 2.59 -5.88
C ARG A 47 -5.12 2.90 -4.49
N SER A 48 -4.56 2.26 -3.46
CA SER A 48 -5.04 2.34 -2.08
C SER A 48 -3.94 2.91 -1.18
N GLN A 49 -4.12 4.16 -0.76
CA GLN A 49 -3.17 4.91 0.09
C GLN A 49 -3.00 4.30 1.48
N GLU A 50 -3.92 3.42 1.87
CA GLU A 50 -3.88 2.67 3.12
C GLU A 50 -2.79 1.61 3.14
N ILE A 51 -2.36 1.16 1.96
CA ILE A 51 -1.57 -0.04 1.79
C ILE A 51 -0.16 0.31 1.37
N ASP A 52 0.80 -0.26 2.10
CA ASP A 52 2.20 -0.32 1.70
C ASP A 52 2.50 -1.76 1.27
N ILE A 53 2.60 -1.98 -0.04
CA ILE A 53 2.96 -3.29 -0.57
C ILE A 53 4.48 -3.42 -0.48
N VAL A 54 4.96 -4.13 0.53
CA VAL A 54 6.39 -4.29 0.80
C VAL A 54 7.03 -5.43 0.01
N GLY A 55 6.20 -6.32 -0.54
CA GLY A 55 6.65 -7.40 -1.41
C GLY A 55 5.50 -8.07 -2.14
N LEU A 56 5.84 -8.69 -3.27
CA LEU A 56 4.92 -9.40 -4.14
C LEU A 56 5.57 -10.72 -4.56
N SER A 57 4.88 -11.85 -4.35
CA SER A 57 5.34 -13.15 -4.82
C SER A 57 4.39 -13.80 -5.80
N SER A 58 4.96 -14.52 -6.76
CA SER A 58 4.19 -15.44 -7.59
C SER A 58 3.97 -16.77 -6.86
N THR A 59 2.82 -17.40 -7.10
CA THR A 59 2.53 -18.78 -6.68
C THR A 59 1.82 -19.54 -7.82
N LEU A 60 1.52 -20.82 -7.57
CA LEU A 60 0.75 -21.69 -8.46
C LEU A 60 -0.75 -21.60 -8.17
N GLY A 61 -1.57 -22.06 -9.11
CA GLY A 61 -3.03 -22.12 -8.97
C GLY A 61 -3.74 -22.04 -10.33
N ASN A 62 -4.05 -20.83 -10.77
CA ASN A 62 -4.53 -20.47 -12.10
C ASN A 62 -3.61 -20.99 -13.22
N THR A 63 -2.33 -21.16 -12.91
CA THR A 63 -1.34 -21.87 -13.74
C THR A 63 -0.49 -22.82 -12.88
N ASN A 64 -0.07 -23.94 -13.48
CA ASN A 64 0.93 -24.85 -12.89
C ASN A 64 2.36 -24.51 -13.34
N ASP A 65 2.53 -23.47 -14.16
CA ASP A 65 3.83 -22.97 -14.59
C ASP A 65 4.14 -21.68 -13.84
N ILE A 66 5.03 -21.79 -12.84
CA ILE A 66 5.45 -20.65 -12.02
C ILE A 66 6.13 -19.54 -12.84
N GLU A 67 6.74 -19.86 -13.98
CA GLU A 67 7.37 -18.84 -14.84
C GLU A 67 6.33 -17.91 -15.47
N ILE A 68 5.14 -18.45 -15.78
CA ILE A 68 4.04 -17.68 -16.35
C ILE A 68 3.53 -16.67 -15.33
N SER A 69 3.19 -17.14 -14.11
CA SER A 69 2.71 -16.26 -13.02
C SER A 69 3.77 -15.20 -12.67
N THR A 70 5.03 -15.60 -12.49
CA THR A 70 6.15 -14.68 -12.18
C THR A 70 6.31 -13.60 -13.26
N LYS A 71 6.29 -14.00 -14.53
CA LYS A 71 6.43 -13.08 -15.65
C LYS A 71 5.28 -12.07 -15.70
N ILE A 72 4.04 -12.53 -15.52
CA ILE A 72 2.86 -11.67 -15.58
C ILE A 72 2.82 -10.72 -14.39
N ALA A 73 3.09 -11.21 -13.18
CA ALA A 73 3.22 -10.37 -11.98
C ALA A 73 4.28 -9.28 -12.17
N THR A 74 5.44 -9.63 -12.71
CA THR A 74 6.53 -8.66 -12.99
C THR A 74 6.11 -7.63 -14.02
N GLN A 75 5.48 -8.05 -15.12
CA GLN A 75 5.00 -7.14 -16.16
C GLN A 75 3.90 -6.20 -15.66
N PHE A 76 2.92 -6.74 -14.94
CA PHE A 76 1.82 -5.97 -14.39
C PHE A 76 2.30 -4.94 -13.37
N THR A 77 3.22 -5.33 -12.49
CA THR A 77 3.84 -4.44 -11.49
C THR A 77 4.67 -3.35 -12.16
N SER A 78 5.44 -3.69 -13.19
CA SER A 78 6.22 -2.69 -13.94
C SER A 78 5.35 -1.65 -14.65
N LEU A 79 4.12 -2.01 -15.03
CA LEU A 79 3.19 -1.10 -15.71
C LEU A 79 2.38 -0.23 -14.76
N PHE A 80 2.01 -0.76 -13.59
CA PHE A 80 1.00 -0.14 -12.73
C PHE A 80 1.38 0.00 -11.26
N GLY A 81 2.41 -0.71 -10.80
CA GLY A 81 2.88 -0.70 -9.42
C GLY A 81 4.03 0.27 -9.17
N PRO A 82 4.49 0.37 -7.91
CA PRO A 82 5.66 1.17 -7.55
C PRO A 82 6.94 0.67 -8.22
N THR A 83 7.81 1.58 -8.65
CA THR A 83 9.07 1.24 -9.34
C THR A 83 10.02 0.40 -8.49
N SER A 84 9.97 0.55 -7.16
CA SER A 84 10.80 -0.19 -6.22
C SER A 84 10.24 -1.59 -5.89
N LEU A 85 8.97 -1.86 -6.19
CA LEU A 85 8.33 -3.12 -5.80
C LEU A 85 8.88 -4.27 -6.64
N ARG A 86 9.52 -5.22 -5.97
CA ARG A 86 10.08 -6.42 -6.59
C ARG A 86 9.07 -7.56 -6.55
N VAL A 87 9.12 -8.38 -7.60
CA VAL A 87 8.38 -9.64 -7.69
C VAL A 87 9.33 -10.79 -7.42
N SER A 88 9.08 -11.53 -6.35
CA SER A 88 9.89 -12.69 -5.96
C SER A 88 9.24 -13.98 -6.44
N LYS A 89 10.04 -14.86 -7.05
CA LYS A 89 9.53 -16.10 -7.64
C LYS A 89 9.20 -17.13 -6.55
N GLY A 90 8.00 -17.71 -6.64
CA GLY A 90 7.55 -18.79 -5.76
C GLY A 90 8.03 -20.19 -6.09
N SER A 91 7.49 -21.15 -5.34
CA SER A 91 7.73 -22.58 -5.57
C SER A 91 7.26 -23.01 -6.96
N SER A 92 8.06 -23.84 -7.63
CA SER A 92 7.69 -24.45 -8.92
C SER A 92 6.82 -25.69 -8.79
N VAL A 93 6.54 -26.14 -7.57
CA VAL A 93 5.68 -27.29 -7.25
C VAL A 93 4.80 -26.99 -6.04
N PHE A 94 3.76 -27.79 -5.83
CA PHE A 94 2.93 -27.71 -4.61
C PHE A 94 3.67 -28.25 -3.37
N PHE A 95 3.17 -27.92 -2.18
CA PHE A 95 3.85 -28.17 -0.92
C PHE A 95 4.19 -29.65 -0.71
N SER A 96 3.30 -30.56 -1.10
CA SER A 96 3.54 -32.01 -0.97
C SER A 96 4.73 -32.54 -1.78
N GLU A 97 5.16 -31.79 -2.80
CA GLU A 97 6.26 -32.16 -3.70
C GLU A 97 7.53 -31.33 -3.42
N SER A 98 7.48 -30.42 -2.45
CA SER A 98 8.55 -29.47 -2.17
C SER A 98 9.75 -30.07 -1.42
N GLN A 99 9.62 -31.29 -0.90
CA GLN A 99 10.67 -31.93 -0.11
C GLN A 99 11.95 -32.12 -0.94
N GLY A 100 13.06 -31.55 -0.47
CA GLY A 100 14.36 -31.63 -1.14
C GLY A 100 14.51 -30.65 -2.32
N ILE A 101 13.55 -29.76 -2.52
CA ILE A 101 13.66 -28.62 -3.44
C ILE A 101 14.21 -27.42 -2.65
N ASP A 102 15.04 -26.62 -3.30
CA ASP A 102 15.57 -25.40 -2.69
C ASP A 102 14.43 -24.44 -2.33
N ILE A 103 14.61 -23.76 -1.18
CA ILE A 103 13.66 -22.74 -0.72
C ILE A 103 13.49 -21.70 -1.84
N PRO A 104 12.26 -21.30 -2.23
CA PRO A 104 12.05 -20.28 -3.25
C PRO A 104 12.52 -18.89 -2.80
N ASP A 105 12.79 -18.00 -3.76
CA ASP A 105 13.17 -16.61 -3.49
C ASP A 105 12.07 -15.87 -2.73
N SER A 106 10.80 -16.09 -3.10
CA SER A 106 9.65 -15.49 -2.40
C SER A 106 9.61 -15.81 -0.92
N VAL A 107 9.96 -17.04 -0.52
CA VAL A 107 9.92 -17.48 0.87
C VAL A 107 11.06 -16.82 1.67
N ARG A 108 12.25 -16.69 1.08
CA ARG A 108 13.37 -15.96 1.68
C ARG A 108 13.04 -14.47 1.84
N ASP A 109 12.57 -13.84 0.78
CA ASP A 109 12.29 -12.41 0.76
C ASP A 109 11.14 -12.05 1.73
N LEU A 110 10.09 -12.88 1.78
CA LEU A 110 9.02 -12.76 2.78
C LEU A 110 9.55 -12.90 4.21
N ALA A 111 10.46 -13.84 4.46
CA ALA A 111 11.09 -13.99 5.77
C ALA A 111 11.93 -12.77 6.16
N GLU A 112 12.63 -12.13 5.22
CA GLU A 112 13.37 -10.89 5.47
C GLU A 112 12.43 -9.71 5.77
N GLU A 113 11.34 -9.54 5.00
CA GLU A 113 10.35 -8.50 5.26
C GLU A 113 9.66 -8.67 6.62
N LEU A 114 9.43 -9.91 7.05
CA LEU A 114 8.89 -10.20 8.38
C LEU A 114 9.85 -9.82 9.51
N LYS A 115 11.17 -9.68 9.28
CA LYS A 115 12.11 -9.16 10.29
C LYS A 115 11.94 -7.65 10.51
N GLN A 116 11.45 -6.92 9.52
CA GLN A 116 11.27 -5.47 9.59
C GLN A 116 10.03 -5.06 10.40
N GLY A 117 9.14 -6.01 10.69
CA GLY A 117 7.98 -5.79 11.56
C GLY A 117 6.76 -6.60 11.16
N PRO A 118 5.61 -6.35 11.83
CA PRO A 118 4.37 -7.06 11.55
C PRO A 118 3.91 -6.88 10.09
N LEU A 119 3.33 -7.93 9.52
CA LEU A 119 2.94 -8.00 8.12
C LEU A 119 1.59 -8.71 7.94
N THR A 120 0.70 -8.13 7.15
CA THR A 120 -0.50 -8.82 6.66
C THR A 120 -0.16 -9.51 5.34
N ILE A 121 -0.57 -10.76 5.17
CA ILE A 121 -0.33 -11.51 3.93
C ILE A 121 -1.67 -11.68 3.21
N LEU A 122 -1.77 -11.20 1.97
CA LEU A 122 -2.86 -11.50 1.06
C LEU A 122 -2.43 -12.68 0.18
N ALA A 123 -2.94 -13.87 0.48
CA ALA A 123 -2.67 -15.09 -0.27
C ALA A 123 -3.86 -15.41 -1.18
N ILE A 124 -3.74 -15.00 -2.45
CA ILE A 124 -4.79 -15.10 -3.46
C ILE A 124 -4.57 -16.23 -4.47
N GLY A 125 -3.47 -17.00 -4.33
CA GLY A 125 -3.27 -18.29 -5.01
C GLY A 125 -3.07 -19.47 -4.05
N ALA A 126 -2.33 -20.50 -4.47
CA ALA A 126 -1.95 -21.62 -3.61
C ALA A 126 -1.06 -21.16 -2.44
N LEU A 127 -1.36 -21.65 -1.23
CA LEU A 127 -0.64 -21.27 0.00
C LEU A 127 0.75 -21.91 0.14
N THR A 128 1.30 -22.48 -0.92
CA THR A 128 2.58 -23.20 -0.95
C THR A 128 3.72 -22.40 -0.32
N ASN A 129 3.88 -21.14 -0.76
CA ASN A 129 4.93 -20.27 -0.27
C ASN A 129 4.79 -19.99 1.23
N ILE A 130 3.55 -19.86 1.72
CA ILE A 130 3.24 -19.61 3.13
C ILE A 130 3.51 -20.87 3.98
N ALA A 131 3.17 -22.05 3.47
CA ALA A 131 3.47 -23.30 4.14
C ALA A 131 4.99 -23.55 4.23
N LEU A 132 5.74 -23.27 3.16
CA LEU A 132 7.20 -23.33 3.15
C LEU A 132 7.83 -22.31 4.13
N LEU A 133 7.25 -21.12 4.26
CA LEU A 133 7.68 -20.14 5.27
C LEU A 133 7.51 -20.72 6.69
N VAL A 134 6.37 -21.35 6.99
CA VAL A 134 6.14 -21.99 8.30
C VAL A 134 7.16 -23.10 8.56
N GLU A 135 7.50 -23.91 7.55
CA GLU A 135 8.45 -25.01 7.67
C GLU A 135 9.90 -24.52 7.89
N HIS A 136 10.34 -23.52 7.14
CA HIS A 136 11.74 -23.12 7.10
C HIS A 136 12.08 -21.90 7.97
N PHE A 137 11.09 -21.05 8.27
CA PHE A 137 11.26 -19.80 9.02
C PHE A 137 10.22 -19.66 10.15
N PRO A 138 10.10 -20.65 11.06
CA PRO A 138 9.07 -20.66 12.10
C PRO A 138 9.17 -19.46 13.07
N ASP A 139 10.37 -18.91 13.27
CA ASP A 139 10.58 -17.75 14.14
C ASP A 139 9.97 -16.45 13.58
N GLN A 140 9.83 -16.36 12.26
CA GLN A 140 9.28 -15.20 11.55
C GLN A 140 7.75 -15.23 11.53
N VAL A 141 7.14 -16.42 11.66
CA VAL A 141 5.68 -16.62 11.65
C VAL A 141 4.96 -15.75 12.69
N LYS A 142 5.59 -15.49 13.84
CA LYS A 142 5.04 -14.64 14.92
C LYS A 142 4.79 -13.18 14.50
N ASN A 143 5.45 -12.71 13.44
CA ASN A 143 5.28 -11.36 12.91
C ASN A 143 4.18 -11.30 11.84
N ILE A 144 3.57 -12.43 11.47
CA ILE A 144 2.40 -12.44 10.58
C ILE A 144 1.17 -11.98 11.40
N GLN A 145 0.59 -10.85 10.99
CA GLN A 145 -0.62 -10.32 11.63
C GLN A 145 -1.84 -11.19 11.30
N GLU A 146 -2.01 -11.51 10.02
CA GLU A 146 -2.97 -12.46 9.50
C GLU A 146 -2.63 -12.86 8.06
N VAL A 147 -3.07 -14.05 7.66
CA VAL A 147 -3.15 -14.50 6.26
C VAL A 147 -4.60 -14.39 5.83
N VAL A 148 -4.87 -13.52 4.86
CA VAL A 148 -6.18 -13.36 4.21
C VAL A 148 -6.15 -14.18 2.92
N CYS A 149 -7.12 -15.08 2.73
CA CYS A 149 -7.18 -15.92 1.53
C CYS A 149 -8.60 -16.10 1.03
N VAL A 150 -8.72 -16.25 -0.29
CA VAL A 150 -9.97 -16.64 -0.96
C VAL A 150 -10.10 -18.15 -0.85
N ALA A 151 -10.83 -18.61 0.16
CA ALA A 151 -11.08 -20.02 0.38
C ALA A 151 -12.23 -20.24 1.37
N GLY A 152 -12.74 -21.47 1.38
CA GLY A 152 -13.62 -21.96 2.43
C GLY A 152 -15.10 -21.87 2.09
N ARG A 153 -15.87 -22.70 2.79
CA ARG A 153 -17.32 -22.79 2.68
C ARG A 153 -17.95 -23.15 4.02
N ARG A 154 -19.25 -22.90 4.18
CA ARG A 154 -19.97 -23.21 5.42
C ARG A 154 -20.24 -24.69 5.60
N ASN A 155 -20.42 -25.44 4.52
CA ASN A 155 -20.66 -26.88 4.54
C ASN A 155 -20.35 -27.51 3.18
N LYS A 156 -20.40 -28.85 3.10
CA LYS A 156 -20.06 -29.63 1.90
C LYS A 156 -21.15 -29.56 0.83
N GLU A 157 -22.37 -29.20 1.21
CA GLU A 157 -23.52 -29.04 0.33
C GLU A 157 -23.56 -27.66 -0.36
N GLN A 158 -22.68 -26.73 0.04
CA GLN A 158 -22.50 -25.45 -0.63
C GLN A 158 -21.72 -25.65 -1.93
N HIS A 159 -22.37 -25.29 -3.05
CA HIS A 159 -21.82 -25.40 -4.39
C HIS A 159 -21.53 -24.01 -4.95
N PHE A 160 -20.35 -23.82 -5.54
CA PHE A 160 -19.94 -22.54 -6.12
C PHE A 160 -20.47 -22.44 -7.56
N ILE A 161 -21.68 -21.92 -7.69
CA ILE A 161 -22.43 -21.87 -8.95
C ILE A 161 -22.88 -20.43 -9.23
N VAL A 162 -22.55 -19.92 -10.41
CA VAL A 162 -22.92 -18.56 -10.85
C VAL A 162 -24.12 -18.52 -11.80
N SER A 163 -24.52 -19.67 -12.36
CA SER A 163 -25.77 -19.80 -13.11
C SER A 163 -26.25 -21.24 -13.21
N GLN A 164 -27.55 -21.43 -13.45
CA GLN A 164 -28.17 -22.75 -13.66
C GLN A 164 -27.65 -23.49 -14.91
N ARG A 165 -26.95 -22.80 -15.82
CA ARG A 165 -26.35 -23.39 -17.03
C ARG A 165 -24.91 -23.83 -16.82
N GLN A 166 -24.31 -23.52 -15.68
CA GLN A 166 -22.94 -23.91 -15.37
C GLN A 166 -22.84 -25.45 -15.35
N PRO A 167 -21.98 -26.06 -16.19
CA PRO A 167 -21.94 -27.51 -16.34
C PRO A 167 -21.39 -28.21 -15.10
N ARG A 168 -20.55 -27.52 -14.32
CA ARG A 168 -19.84 -28.03 -13.14
C ARG A 168 -19.65 -26.88 -12.15
N PRO A 169 -19.91 -27.05 -10.85
CA PRO A 169 -19.51 -26.08 -9.82
C PRO A 169 -18.03 -25.69 -9.94
N PHE A 170 -17.70 -24.48 -9.55
CA PHE A 170 -16.30 -24.06 -9.43
C PHE A 170 -15.62 -24.81 -8.29
N LYS A 171 -14.30 -24.95 -8.42
CA LYS A 171 -13.46 -25.42 -7.33
C LYS A 171 -13.32 -24.32 -6.29
N ASP A 172 -13.09 -24.72 -5.05
CA ASP A 172 -12.39 -23.86 -4.08
C ASP A 172 -10.91 -23.89 -4.44
N LEU A 173 -10.55 -23.20 -5.54
CA LEU A 173 -9.36 -23.50 -6.33
C LEU A 173 -8.10 -23.47 -5.47
N ASN A 174 -7.87 -22.38 -4.76
CA ASN A 174 -6.68 -22.16 -3.92
C ASN A 174 -6.50 -23.26 -2.86
N PHE A 175 -7.60 -23.73 -2.26
CA PHE A 175 -7.58 -24.85 -1.33
C PHE A 175 -7.35 -26.20 -2.04
N GLU A 176 -8.07 -26.46 -3.13
CA GLU A 176 -8.06 -27.76 -3.81
C GLU A 176 -6.75 -28.04 -4.57
N VAL A 177 -6.01 -27.02 -5.00
CA VAL A 177 -4.71 -27.21 -5.67
C VAL A 177 -3.58 -27.55 -4.69
N ASP A 178 -3.67 -27.10 -3.43
CA ASP A 178 -2.65 -27.40 -2.42
C ASP A 178 -3.24 -27.57 -1.00
N GLU A 179 -3.96 -28.66 -0.80
CA GLU A 179 -4.53 -29.00 0.51
C GLU A 179 -3.45 -29.21 1.59
N ALA A 180 -2.25 -29.62 1.19
CA ALA A 180 -1.15 -29.89 2.10
C ALA A 180 -0.62 -28.58 2.71
N ALA A 181 -0.49 -27.53 1.90
CA ALA A 181 -0.15 -26.19 2.37
C ALA A 181 -1.19 -25.66 3.37
N PHE A 182 -2.49 -25.80 3.07
CA PHE A 182 -3.55 -25.41 4.01
C PHE A 182 -3.45 -26.15 5.34
N LYS A 183 -3.16 -27.46 5.33
CA LYS A 183 -2.96 -28.24 6.57
C LYS A 183 -1.81 -27.66 7.42
N VAL A 184 -0.70 -27.27 6.80
CA VAL A 184 0.42 -26.63 7.52
C VAL A 184 -0.01 -25.31 8.13
N VAL A 185 -0.63 -24.42 7.37
CA VAL A 185 -1.07 -23.10 7.86
C VAL A 185 -2.13 -23.24 8.96
N LEU A 186 -3.06 -24.20 8.83
CA LEU A 186 -4.08 -24.48 9.84
C LEU A 186 -3.52 -25.13 11.12
N ASN A 187 -2.35 -25.77 11.06
CA ASN A 187 -1.66 -26.33 12.23
C ASN A 187 -0.63 -25.38 12.84
N SER A 188 -0.40 -24.20 12.23
CA SER A 188 0.49 -23.15 12.77
C SER A 188 -0.25 -22.20 13.73
N ASP A 189 0.46 -21.22 14.29
CA ASP A 189 -0.12 -20.14 15.11
C ASP A 189 -0.64 -18.94 14.28
N ILE A 190 -0.54 -19.00 12.93
CA ILE A 190 -0.94 -17.91 12.03
C ILE A 190 -2.44 -17.59 12.17
N LYS A 191 -2.85 -16.33 12.33
CA LYS A 191 -4.27 -15.98 12.23
C LYS A 191 -4.71 -16.07 10.77
N VAL A 192 -5.80 -16.78 10.49
CA VAL A 192 -6.31 -16.95 9.13
C VAL A 192 -7.66 -16.26 8.98
N THR A 193 -7.83 -15.57 7.88
CA THR A 193 -9.08 -14.93 7.47
C THR A 193 -9.52 -15.47 6.12
N PHE A 194 -10.71 -16.06 6.10
CA PHE A 194 -11.35 -16.59 4.91
C PHE A 194 -12.29 -15.57 4.29
N ILE A 195 -12.09 -15.37 2.98
CA ILE A 195 -12.96 -14.61 2.08
C ILE A 195 -13.66 -15.66 1.21
N PRO A 196 -14.82 -16.18 1.63
CA PRO A 196 -15.47 -17.28 0.94
C PRO A 196 -16.17 -16.82 -0.33
N PHE A 197 -16.44 -17.77 -1.23
CA PHE A 197 -17.17 -17.53 -2.48
C PHE A 197 -18.49 -16.76 -2.29
N GLU A 198 -19.23 -17.06 -1.21
CA GLU A 198 -20.58 -16.51 -0.98
C GLU A 198 -20.62 -14.99 -0.83
N ILE A 199 -19.58 -14.36 -0.28
CA ILE A 199 -19.54 -12.90 -0.13
C ILE A 199 -19.07 -12.21 -1.42
N CYS A 200 -18.44 -12.95 -2.33
CA CYS A 200 -17.97 -12.41 -3.59
C CYS A 200 -19.12 -12.21 -4.58
N ASP A 201 -20.26 -12.89 -4.39
CA ASP A 201 -21.46 -12.74 -5.24
C ASP A 201 -22.06 -11.33 -5.20
N ASP A 202 -21.73 -10.51 -4.19
CA ASP A 202 -22.15 -9.10 -4.12
C ASP A 202 -21.31 -8.17 -5.02
N LEU A 203 -20.20 -8.65 -5.61
CA LEU A 203 -19.21 -7.83 -6.30
C LEU A 203 -18.96 -8.27 -7.75
N TRP A 204 -20.02 -8.34 -8.55
CA TRP A 204 -19.92 -8.60 -9.99
C TRP A 204 -19.23 -7.47 -10.75
N ILE A 205 -18.35 -7.77 -11.70
CA ILE A 205 -17.92 -6.83 -12.73
C ILE A 205 -18.74 -7.08 -13.99
N ASN A 206 -19.65 -6.16 -14.29
CA ASN A 206 -20.57 -6.25 -15.40
C ASN A 206 -20.11 -5.52 -16.65
N PHE A 207 -20.77 -5.78 -17.78
CA PHE A 207 -20.43 -5.15 -19.06
C PHE A 207 -20.58 -3.62 -19.06
N HIS A 208 -21.42 -3.06 -18.18
CA HIS A 208 -21.51 -1.60 -18.00
C HIS A 208 -20.26 -1.07 -17.30
N GLU A 209 -19.84 -1.68 -16.19
CA GLU A 209 -18.61 -1.34 -15.47
C GLU A 209 -17.38 -1.49 -16.35
N LEU A 210 -17.26 -2.58 -17.12
CA LEU A 210 -16.19 -2.74 -18.12
C LEU A 210 -16.18 -1.56 -19.10
N LYS A 211 -17.35 -1.17 -19.63
CA LYS A 211 -17.44 -0.04 -20.56
C LYS A 211 -17.03 1.29 -19.93
N GLU A 212 -17.29 1.49 -18.63
CA GLU A 212 -16.82 2.66 -17.89
C GLU A 212 -15.30 2.63 -17.67
N MET A 213 -14.75 1.47 -17.28
CA MET A 213 -13.32 1.26 -17.10
C MET A 213 -12.51 1.56 -18.38
N LYS A 214 -13.06 1.26 -19.56
CA LYS A 214 -12.45 1.62 -20.86
C LYS A 214 -12.12 3.10 -20.99
N ARG A 215 -12.86 3.97 -20.32
CA ARG A 215 -12.66 5.44 -20.33
C ARG A 215 -11.93 5.92 -19.07
N GLY A 216 -11.49 5.01 -18.21
CA GLY A 216 -10.77 5.30 -16.97
C GLY A 216 -9.28 5.48 -17.20
N SER A 217 -8.50 5.12 -16.18
CA SER A 217 -7.04 5.11 -16.19
C SER A 217 -6.44 4.06 -17.13
N SER A 218 -5.11 4.10 -17.32
CA SER A 218 -4.37 3.06 -18.06
C SER A 218 -4.56 1.67 -17.45
N LEU A 219 -4.57 1.58 -16.12
CA LEU A 219 -4.91 0.36 -15.38
C LEU A 219 -6.33 -0.11 -15.71
N ALA A 220 -7.32 0.79 -15.64
CA ALA A 220 -8.71 0.43 -15.94
C ALA A 220 -8.90 -0.04 -17.37
N GLU A 221 -8.25 0.61 -18.34
CA GLU A 221 -8.28 0.21 -19.74
C GLU A 221 -7.63 -1.17 -19.96
N TYR A 222 -6.51 -1.43 -19.28
CA TYR A 222 -5.85 -2.74 -19.32
C TYR A 222 -6.75 -3.85 -18.75
N LEU A 223 -7.30 -3.62 -17.55
CA LEU A 223 -8.24 -4.56 -16.91
C LEU A 223 -9.46 -4.79 -17.80
N GLU A 224 -10.07 -3.74 -18.37
CA GLU A 224 -11.22 -3.86 -19.27
C GLU A 224 -10.92 -4.75 -20.47
N LYS A 225 -9.79 -4.49 -21.15
CA LYS A 225 -9.41 -5.17 -22.38
C LYS A 225 -9.34 -6.68 -22.19
N HIS A 226 -8.70 -7.12 -21.12
CA HIS A 226 -8.51 -8.54 -20.81
C HIS A 226 -9.79 -9.18 -20.24
N SER A 227 -10.50 -8.45 -19.39
CA SER A 227 -11.73 -8.91 -18.76
C SER A 227 -12.91 -9.05 -19.72
N ARG A 228 -12.91 -8.31 -20.83
CA ARG A 228 -13.96 -8.45 -21.85
C ARG A 228 -13.96 -9.83 -22.49
N VAL A 229 -12.78 -10.42 -22.73
CA VAL A 229 -12.66 -11.77 -23.29
C VAL A 229 -13.08 -12.81 -22.25
N TRP A 230 -12.63 -12.64 -21.01
CA TRP A 230 -13.02 -13.46 -19.86
C TRP A 230 -14.53 -13.47 -19.61
N ALA A 231 -15.16 -12.30 -19.58
CA ALA A 231 -16.61 -12.15 -19.38
C ALA A 231 -17.43 -12.83 -20.50
N LEU A 232 -16.92 -12.84 -21.73
CA LEU A 232 -17.55 -13.56 -22.85
C LEU A 232 -17.43 -15.08 -22.69
N GLU A 233 -16.29 -15.58 -22.22
CA GLU A 233 -16.14 -17.00 -21.91
C GLU A 233 -17.07 -17.41 -20.76
N TRP A 234 -17.16 -16.62 -19.69
CA TRP A 234 -18.11 -16.85 -18.59
C TRP A 234 -19.56 -16.88 -19.06
N ALA A 235 -19.93 -15.96 -19.96
CA ALA A 235 -21.25 -15.95 -20.56
C ALA A 235 -21.53 -17.21 -21.40
N PHE A 236 -20.53 -17.69 -22.15
CA PHE A 236 -20.65 -18.84 -23.02
C PHE A 236 -20.63 -20.18 -22.27
N ILE A 237 -19.65 -20.39 -21.39
CA ILE A 237 -19.41 -21.65 -20.68
C ILE A 237 -20.31 -21.78 -19.45
N PHE A 238 -20.42 -20.71 -18.65
CA PHE A 238 -21.15 -20.75 -17.39
C PHE A 238 -22.54 -20.13 -17.47
N GLY A 239 -22.92 -19.54 -18.61
CA GLY A 239 -24.24 -18.93 -18.80
C GLY A 239 -24.44 -17.62 -18.04
N SER A 240 -23.36 -16.97 -17.61
CA SER A 240 -23.41 -15.69 -16.92
C SER A 240 -24.04 -14.60 -17.80
N LYS A 241 -25.02 -13.87 -17.25
CA LYS A 241 -25.62 -12.69 -17.91
C LYS A 241 -25.08 -11.37 -17.35
N GLN A 242 -24.43 -11.44 -16.19
CA GLN A 242 -24.03 -10.27 -15.42
C GLN A 242 -22.59 -9.87 -15.70
N GLY A 243 -21.73 -10.80 -16.13
CA GLY A 243 -20.29 -10.56 -16.30
C GLY A 243 -19.50 -11.66 -15.61
N PHE A 244 -18.59 -11.30 -14.71
CA PHE A 244 -17.83 -12.24 -13.87
C PHE A 244 -17.66 -11.69 -12.45
N ILE A 245 -17.23 -12.56 -11.53
CA ILE A 245 -16.90 -12.18 -10.16
C ILE A 245 -15.36 -12.21 -10.03
N PRO A 246 -14.71 -11.09 -9.68
CA PRO A 246 -13.29 -11.08 -9.34
C PRO A 246 -13.11 -11.45 -7.86
N PHE A 247 -12.84 -12.71 -7.56
CA PHE A 247 -12.86 -13.20 -6.18
C PHE A 247 -11.77 -12.55 -5.33
N ASP A 248 -10.56 -12.45 -5.88
CA ASP A 248 -9.39 -11.88 -5.19
C ASP A 248 -9.52 -10.37 -4.91
N LEU A 249 -10.31 -9.66 -5.72
CA LEU A 249 -10.62 -8.24 -5.49
C LEU A 249 -11.33 -8.04 -4.15
N VAL A 250 -12.17 -8.99 -3.74
CA VAL A 250 -12.90 -8.95 -2.47
C VAL A 250 -11.95 -9.16 -1.29
N ALA A 251 -10.96 -10.03 -1.45
CA ALA A 251 -9.92 -10.24 -0.45
C ALA A 251 -9.00 -9.02 -0.31
N ALA A 252 -8.62 -8.39 -1.43
CA ALA A 252 -7.90 -7.12 -1.41
C ALA A 252 -8.72 -6.01 -0.71
N ALA A 253 -10.03 -5.96 -0.95
CA ALA A 253 -10.91 -5.01 -0.28
C ALA A 253 -10.96 -5.22 1.25
N TYR A 254 -10.96 -6.45 1.73
CA TYR A 254 -10.84 -6.76 3.16
C TYR A 254 -9.51 -6.25 3.74
N VAL A 255 -8.41 -6.48 3.02
CA VAL A 255 -7.09 -6.00 3.45
C VAL A 255 -7.04 -4.47 3.54
N ILE A 256 -7.68 -3.76 2.61
CA ILE A 256 -7.77 -2.29 2.63
C ILE A 256 -8.59 -1.82 3.83
N ASN A 257 -9.80 -2.36 4.00
CA ASN A 257 -10.67 -1.95 5.09
C ASN A 257 -11.54 -3.11 5.61
N PRO A 258 -11.12 -3.76 6.72
CA PRO A 258 -11.90 -4.83 7.34
C PRO A 258 -13.30 -4.40 7.81
N ASP A 259 -13.54 -3.12 8.09
CA ASP A 259 -14.84 -2.61 8.57
C ASP A 259 -15.92 -2.64 7.49
N TRP A 260 -15.54 -2.89 6.23
CA TRP A 260 -16.46 -3.16 5.14
C TRP A 260 -17.13 -4.52 5.23
N PHE A 261 -16.68 -5.39 6.15
CA PHE A 261 -17.10 -6.79 6.24
C PHE A 261 -17.68 -7.12 7.61
N ALA A 262 -18.72 -7.95 7.62
CA ALA A 262 -19.15 -8.63 8.84
C ALA A 262 -18.33 -9.92 8.99
N ILE A 263 -17.65 -10.07 10.13
CA ILE A 263 -16.76 -11.20 10.40
C ILE A 263 -17.31 -12.08 11.51
N LYS A 264 -17.20 -13.40 11.31
CA LYS A 264 -17.43 -14.42 12.33
C LYS A 264 -16.12 -15.11 12.71
N HIS A 265 -16.04 -15.56 13.96
CA HIS A 265 -14.93 -16.36 14.46
C HIS A 265 -15.43 -17.77 14.64
N TRP A 266 -15.01 -18.67 13.76
CA TRP A 266 -15.52 -20.03 13.67
C TRP A 266 -14.39 -21.04 13.60
N LYS A 267 -14.67 -22.29 13.97
CA LYS A 267 -13.70 -23.36 13.80
C LYS A 267 -13.68 -23.80 12.34
N VAL A 268 -12.49 -24.15 11.86
CA VAL A 268 -12.28 -24.67 10.51
C VAL A 268 -11.80 -26.12 10.56
N GLN A 269 -12.33 -26.94 9.66
CA GLN A 269 -11.95 -28.33 9.46
C GLN A 269 -11.84 -28.67 7.98
N ILE A 270 -10.97 -29.63 7.69
CA ILE A 270 -10.90 -30.25 6.37
C ILE A 270 -11.69 -31.56 6.43
N GLU A 271 -12.80 -31.63 5.70
CA GLU A 271 -13.71 -32.77 5.71
C GLU A 271 -13.76 -33.48 4.36
N PRO A 272 -13.66 -34.82 4.32
CA PRO A 272 -13.90 -35.57 3.10
C PRO A 272 -15.39 -35.61 2.76
N GLY A 273 -15.70 -35.54 1.47
CA GLY A 273 -17.05 -35.64 0.94
C GLY A 273 -17.09 -36.14 -0.50
N LYS A 274 -18.29 -36.39 -1.01
CA LYS A 274 -18.50 -36.69 -2.43
C LYS A 274 -18.18 -35.44 -3.26
N SER A 275 -17.33 -35.58 -4.27
CA SER A 275 -16.92 -34.46 -5.12
C SER A 275 -18.10 -33.84 -5.87
N ASP A 276 -18.19 -32.52 -5.79
CA ASP A 276 -19.13 -31.68 -6.54
C ASP A 276 -18.58 -31.31 -7.94
N THR A 277 -17.27 -31.44 -8.16
CA THR A 277 -16.58 -31.09 -9.41
C THR A 277 -16.32 -32.30 -10.31
N HIS A 278 -16.25 -33.51 -9.74
CA HIS A 278 -16.00 -34.76 -10.44
C HIS A 278 -16.95 -35.88 -10.00
N LYS A 279 -17.61 -36.53 -10.96
CA LYS A 279 -18.55 -37.62 -10.66
C LYS A 279 -17.82 -38.86 -10.18
N HIS A 280 -18.36 -39.50 -9.14
CA HIS A 280 -17.84 -40.75 -8.53
C HIS A 280 -16.49 -40.61 -7.81
N GLU A 281 -16.05 -39.40 -7.57
CA GLU A 281 -14.84 -39.11 -6.79
C GLU A 281 -15.20 -38.57 -5.41
N THR A 282 -14.25 -38.65 -4.48
CA THR A 282 -14.28 -37.95 -3.20
C THR A 282 -13.22 -36.88 -3.20
N LYS A 283 -13.52 -35.75 -2.56
CA LYS A 283 -12.53 -34.70 -2.31
C LYS A 283 -12.66 -34.16 -0.90
N ASN A 284 -11.66 -33.41 -0.47
CA ASN A 284 -11.73 -32.69 0.79
C ASN A 284 -12.40 -31.32 0.60
N TYR A 285 -12.99 -30.83 1.67
CA TYR A 285 -13.68 -29.55 1.73
C TYR A 285 -13.16 -28.76 2.92
N LEU A 286 -12.82 -27.49 2.71
CA LEU A 286 -12.45 -26.58 3.78
C LEU A 286 -13.73 -25.97 4.38
N VAL A 287 -14.20 -26.56 5.48
CA VAL A 287 -15.47 -26.23 6.12
C VAL A 287 -15.22 -25.31 7.32
N CYS A 288 -15.90 -24.17 7.38
CA CYS A 288 -15.83 -23.21 8.48
C CYS A 288 -17.24 -22.72 8.84
N ASN A 289 -17.73 -23.06 10.04
CA ASN A 289 -19.08 -22.69 10.49
C ASN A 289 -19.18 -22.69 12.03
N GLU A 290 -20.35 -22.27 12.54
CA GLU A 290 -20.64 -22.15 13.97
C GLU A 290 -20.82 -23.48 14.72
N ASP A 291 -21.13 -24.57 14.00
CA ASP A 291 -21.41 -25.88 14.58
C ASP A 291 -20.12 -26.69 14.86
N LEU A 292 -19.01 -26.32 14.23
CA LEU A 292 -17.71 -26.97 14.44
C LEU A 292 -17.15 -26.61 15.84
N THR A 293 -16.93 -27.64 16.66
CA THR A 293 -16.44 -27.50 18.05
C THR A 293 -14.95 -27.77 18.22
N SER A 294 -14.26 -28.23 17.17
CA SER A 294 -12.83 -28.53 17.17
C SER A 294 -12.16 -28.04 15.88
N GLY A 295 -10.84 -27.88 15.90
CA GLY A 295 -10.07 -27.29 14.81
C GLY A 295 -9.55 -25.89 15.15
N LYS A 296 -8.86 -25.28 14.20
CA LYS A 296 -8.33 -23.91 14.34
C LYS A 296 -9.48 -22.92 14.32
N GLU A 297 -9.37 -21.85 15.09
CA GLU A 297 -10.27 -20.71 14.94
C GLU A 297 -9.78 -19.80 13.82
N ALA A 298 -10.68 -19.42 12.91
CA ALA A 298 -10.40 -18.50 11.82
C ALA A 298 -11.46 -17.39 11.78
N LYS A 299 -11.08 -16.25 11.24
CA LYS A 299 -12.04 -15.24 10.82
C LYS A 299 -12.68 -15.72 9.52
N TYR A 300 -13.99 -15.55 9.40
CA TYR A 300 -14.76 -15.93 8.21
C TYR A 300 -15.69 -14.77 7.86
N ALA A 301 -15.51 -14.20 6.69
CA ALA A 301 -16.33 -13.09 6.23
C ALA A 301 -17.70 -13.61 5.76
N VAL A 302 -18.78 -13.00 6.26
CA VAL A 302 -20.15 -13.45 5.99
C VAL A 302 -21.00 -12.45 5.22
N GLU A 303 -20.62 -11.16 5.24
CA GLU A 303 -21.30 -10.09 4.51
C GLU A 303 -20.31 -9.00 4.13
N ILE A 304 -20.58 -8.29 3.03
CA ILE A 304 -19.87 -7.10 2.58
C ILE A 304 -20.84 -5.93 2.45
N THR A 305 -20.43 -4.73 2.86
CA THR A 305 -21.32 -3.57 2.80
C THR A 305 -21.57 -3.11 1.35
N PRO A 306 -22.79 -2.67 0.98
CA PRO A 306 -23.12 -2.31 -0.41
C PRO A 306 -22.31 -1.15 -1.00
N ASN A 307 -21.74 -0.29 -0.16
CA ASN A 307 -20.98 0.89 -0.59
C ASN A 307 -19.55 0.55 -1.05
N VAL A 308 -19.09 -0.69 -0.88
CA VAL A 308 -17.72 -1.11 -1.24
C VAL A 308 -17.51 -1.06 -2.75
N LYS A 309 -18.46 -1.57 -3.52
CA LYS A 309 -18.31 -1.67 -4.98
C LYS A 309 -18.13 -0.31 -5.66
N PRO A 310 -18.96 0.73 -5.40
CA PRO A 310 -18.72 2.06 -5.97
C PRO A 310 -17.34 2.64 -5.62
N GLU A 311 -16.86 2.44 -4.38
CA GLU A 311 -15.55 2.94 -3.94
C GLU A 311 -14.39 2.21 -4.66
N ILE A 312 -14.47 0.88 -4.78
CA ILE A 312 -13.49 0.09 -5.54
C ILE A 312 -13.46 0.50 -7.01
N MET A 313 -14.62 0.60 -7.65
CA MET A 313 -14.71 0.98 -9.05
C MET A 313 -14.17 2.40 -9.29
N LYS A 314 -14.43 3.32 -8.36
CA LYS A 314 -13.83 4.65 -8.39
C LYS A 314 -12.31 4.56 -8.38
N ARG A 315 -11.69 3.86 -7.41
CA ARG A 315 -10.23 3.73 -7.31
C ARG A 315 -9.59 3.15 -8.57
N LEU A 316 -10.18 2.07 -9.12
CA LEU A 316 -9.68 1.44 -10.34
C LEU A 316 -9.79 2.38 -11.57
N ALA A 317 -10.93 3.06 -11.73
CA ALA A 317 -11.19 3.91 -12.89
C ALA A 317 -10.54 5.30 -12.84
N GLN A 318 -10.21 5.81 -11.65
CA GLN A 318 -9.80 7.21 -11.48
C GLN A 318 -8.48 7.53 -12.19
N ARG A 319 -8.50 8.60 -13.00
CA ARG A 319 -7.32 9.17 -13.71
C ARG A 319 -6.53 10.15 -12.86
N ASP A 320 -6.94 10.34 -11.61
CA ASP A 320 -6.49 11.42 -10.76
C ASP A 320 -5.15 11.08 -10.09
N ILE A 321 -4.20 11.99 -10.24
CA ILE A 321 -2.90 11.93 -9.59
C ILE A 321 -3.04 11.96 -8.06
N SER A 322 -4.14 12.50 -7.53
CA SER A 322 -4.39 12.60 -6.09
C SER A 322 -4.26 11.26 -5.36
N SER A 323 -4.65 10.15 -6.01
CA SER A 323 -4.51 8.79 -5.44
C SER A 323 -3.07 8.36 -5.21
N PHE A 324 -2.11 8.94 -5.96
CA PHE A 324 -0.68 8.62 -5.86
C PHE A 324 0.11 9.60 -4.99
N VAL A 325 -0.47 10.75 -4.63
CA VAL A 325 0.17 11.73 -3.74
C VAL A 325 -0.21 11.42 -2.30
N LEU A 326 0.71 10.81 -1.57
CA LEU A 326 0.47 10.32 -0.20
C LEU A 326 0.69 11.41 0.87
N GLY A 327 1.50 12.42 0.57
CA GLY A 327 1.79 13.52 1.51
C GLY A 327 2.95 14.42 1.09
N LEU A 328 3.25 15.40 1.94
CA LEU A 328 4.47 16.22 1.84
C LEU A 328 5.62 15.46 2.51
N SER A 329 6.69 15.17 1.75
CA SER A 329 7.83 14.42 2.27
C SER A 329 8.77 15.29 3.11
N HIS A 330 9.33 16.35 2.52
CA HIS A 330 10.29 17.25 3.16
C HIS A 330 10.40 18.56 2.38
N ILE A 331 11.14 19.52 2.95
CA ILE A 331 11.52 20.78 2.31
C ILE A 331 13.03 20.79 2.14
N ASN A 332 13.51 20.88 0.90
CA ASN A 332 14.93 20.93 0.60
C ASN A 332 15.50 22.36 0.74
N ILE A 333 16.68 22.48 1.33
CA ILE A 333 17.42 23.74 1.47
C ILE A 333 18.90 23.50 1.16
N ILE A 334 19.44 24.27 0.21
CA ILE A 334 20.87 24.22 -0.13
C ILE A 334 21.65 25.11 0.85
N VAL A 335 22.72 24.57 1.41
CA VAL A 335 23.48 25.21 2.50
C VAL A 335 24.98 25.12 2.26
N GLU A 336 25.74 26.00 2.90
CA GLU A 336 27.21 26.01 2.86
C GLU A 336 27.84 24.86 3.65
N ASP A 337 27.13 24.34 4.65
CA ASP A 337 27.58 23.30 5.57
C ASP A 337 26.35 22.73 6.30
N VAL A 338 26.10 21.44 6.15
CA VAL A 338 24.89 20.80 6.71
C VAL A 338 24.87 20.79 8.24
N ASP A 339 26.02 20.74 8.91
CA ASP A 339 26.08 20.71 10.38
C ASP A 339 25.82 22.09 10.97
N LYS A 340 26.42 23.14 10.39
CA LYS A 340 26.15 24.53 10.80
C LYS A 340 24.70 24.91 10.54
N ALA A 341 24.14 24.45 9.42
CA ALA A 341 22.72 24.62 9.11
C ALA A 341 21.83 23.89 10.12
N ALA A 342 22.17 22.64 10.48
CA ALA A 342 21.44 21.88 11.48
C ALA A 342 21.40 22.57 12.85
N ASP A 343 22.56 23.05 13.32
CA ASP A 343 22.64 23.75 14.59
C ASP A 343 21.89 25.09 14.56
N TYR A 344 21.88 25.77 13.40
CA TYR A 344 21.05 26.95 13.17
C TYR A 344 19.56 26.63 13.30
N TYR A 345 19.04 25.67 12.54
CA TYR A 345 17.60 25.31 12.57
C TYR A 345 17.17 24.70 13.89
N HIS A 346 18.06 24.02 14.61
CA HIS A 346 17.82 23.59 15.98
C HIS A 346 17.59 24.80 16.90
N ARG A 347 18.49 25.79 16.85
CA ARG A 347 18.38 26.99 17.69
C ARG A 347 17.15 27.83 17.35
N VAL A 348 16.88 28.10 16.08
CA VAL A 348 15.83 29.07 15.71
C VAL A 348 14.44 28.47 15.69
N LEU A 349 14.32 27.19 15.33
CA LEU A 349 13.05 26.52 15.08
C LEU A 349 12.88 25.22 15.89
N GLY A 350 13.87 24.76 16.65
CA GLY A 350 13.76 23.55 17.47
C GLY A 350 13.85 22.24 16.70
N PHE A 351 14.36 22.25 15.46
CA PHE A 351 14.59 21.02 14.70
C PHE A 351 15.63 20.11 15.36
N GLU A 352 15.47 18.81 15.21
CA GLU A 352 16.43 17.79 15.65
C GLU A 352 16.96 17.02 14.43
N ARG A 353 18.17 16.46 14.52
CA ARG A 353 18.71 15.59 13.46
C ARG A 353 17.82 14.35 13.36
N ALA A 354 17.36 14.05 12.14
CA ALA A 354 16.36 13.02 11.93
C ALA A 354 16.94 11.60 12.05
N LEU A 355 16.10 10.70 12.56
CA LEU A 355 16.32 9.27 12.53
C LEU A 355 15.28 8.63 11.60
N ASP A 356 15.67 7.56 10.92
CA ASP A 356 14.75 6.73 10.15
C ASP A 356 13.91 5.82 11.05
N ALA A 357 13.09 4.95 10.45
CA ALA A 357 12.21 4.05 11.18
C ALA A 357 12.97 3.00 12.02
N GLN A 358 14.23 2.73 11.67
CA GLN A 358 15.13 1.78 12.34
C GLN A 358 15.94 2.46 13.46
N GLY A 359 15.85 3.79 13.58
CA GLY A 359 16.59 4.57 14.54
C GLY A 359 17.99 4.97 14.05
N GLU A 360 18.30 4.74 12.77
CA GLU A 360 19.56 5.15 12.16
C GLU A 360 19.53 6.61 11.76
N LYS A 361 20.70 7.25 11.77
CA LYS A 361 20.80 8.66 11.41
C LYS A 361 20.56 8.85 9.92
N MET A 362 19.67 9.78 9.58
CA MET A 362 19.47 10.22 8.21
C MET A 362 20.54 11.26 7.82
N ASP A 363 21.79 10.84 7.87
CA ASP A 363 22.99 11.64 7.62
C ASP A 363 23.88 10.93 6.57
N TYR A 364 23.91 11.48 5.36
CA TYR A 364 24.54 10.88 4.20
C TYR A 364 25.65 11.81 3.69
N ARG A 365 26.91 11.43 3.95
CA ARG A 365 28.08 12.24 3.58
C ARG A 365 28.76 11.73 2.33
N ASN A 366 29.28 12.64 1.52
CA ASN A 366 30.04 12.34 0.31
C ASN A 366 29.29 11.42 -0.66
N VAL A 367 28.00 11.66 -0.87
CA VAL A 367 27.16 10.86 -1.78
C VAL A 367 27.63 11.08 -3.22
N GLU A 368 28.02 9.99 -3.88
CA GLU A 368 28.45 9.94 -5.28
C GLU A 368 27.72 8.77 -5.97
N MET A 369 26.45 8.97 -6.33
CA MET A 369 25.59 7.92 -6.92
C MET A 369 25.06 8.35 -8.29
N ASN A 370 25.24 7.51 -9.31
CA ASN A 370 24.82 7.82 -10.68
C ASN A 370 23.31 7.98 -10.81
N GLU A 371 22.55 7.17 -10.07
CA GLU A 371 21.10 7.21 -10.00
C GLU A 371 20.62 8.53 -9.40
N PHE A 372 21.22 8.95 -8.27
CA PHE A 372 20.96 10.27 -7.69
C PHE A 372 21.26 11.38 -8.70
N ASN A 373 22.41 11.32 -9.38
CA ASN A 373 22.79 12.32 -10.38
C ASN A 373 21.79 12.37 -11.54
N GLN A 374 21.32 11.20 -12.00
CA GLN A 374 20.32 11.11 -13.05
C GLN A 374 19.00 11.76 -12.62
N ASP A 375 18.52 11.45 -11.41
CA ASP A 375 17.25 11.94 -10.88
C ASP A 375 17.30 13.44 -10.53
N ALA A 376 18.46 13.94 -10.06
CA ALA A 376 18.70 15.34 -9.79
C ALA A 376 18.94 16.19 -11.06
N GLY A 377 18.91 15.59 -12.26
CA GLY A 377 19.15 16.29 -13.54
C GLY A 377 20.63 16.66 -13.78
N LEU A 378 21.55 16.01 -13.07
CA LEU A 378 23.01 16.19 -13.13
C LEU A 378 23.71 14.99 -13.81
N ALA A 379 23.00 14.24 -14.64
CA ALA A 379 23.52 13.05 -15.30
C ALA A 379 24.85 13.33 -16.03
N ASN A 380 25.81 12.41 -15.88
CA ASN A 380 27.17 12.49 -16.44
C ASN A 380 28.04 13.65 -15.92
N GLN A 381 27.61 14.33 -14.86
CA GLN A 381 28.44 15.33 -14.17
C GLN A 381 29.17 14.71 -12.99
N ASP A 382 30.25 15.39 -12.58
CA ASP A 382 31.02 15.02 -11.41
C ASP A 382 30.32 15.61 -10.16
N VAL A 383 29.44 14.83 -9.55
CA VAL A 383 28.63 15.25 -8.38
C VAL A 383 29.15 14.61 -7.10
N LYS A 384 29.25 15.42 -6.04
CA LYS A 384 29.51 14.99 -4.67
C LYS A 384 28.73 15.89 -3.71
N VAL A 385 27.84 15.31 -2.93
CA VAL A 385 26.89 16.04 -2.07
C VAL A 385 26.84 15.46 -0.66
N ASP A 386 26.70 16.31 0.35
CA ASP A 386 26.33 15.92 1.71
C ASP A 386 24.82 16.20 1.90
N VAL A 387 24.09 15.23 2.45
CA VAL A 387 22.64 15.32 2.70
C VAL A 387 22.38 15.02 4.17
N LEU A 388 21.68 15.92 4.87
CA LEU A 388 21.30 15.74 6.27
C LEU A 388 19.82 16.07 6.45
N PHE A 389 19.06 15.13 6.99
CA PHE A 389 17.66 15.38 7.33
C PHE A 389 17.51 15.86 8.77
N LEU A 390 16.61 16.82 8.96
CA LEU A 390 16.14 17.29 10.26
C LEU A 390 14.63 17.04 10.39
N LYS A 391 14.15 16.82 11.60
CA LYS A 391 12.75 16.66 11.94
C LYS A 391 12.37 17.59 13.08
N HIS A 392 11.24 18.27 12.97
CA HIS A 392 10.72 19.03 14.11
C HIS A 392 9.97 18.08 15.07
N PRO A 393 10.22 18.14 16.39
CA PRO A 393 9.61 17.20 17.35
C PRO A 393 8.08 17.31 17.42
N TYR A 394 7.53 18.48 17.13
CA TYR A 394 6.09 18.77 17.29
C TYR A 394 5.34 19.15 16.01
N ALA A 395 6.05 19.46 14.93
CA ALA A 395 5.47 19.83 13.64
C ALA A 395 5.89 18.70 12.70
N SER A 396 4.96 18.02 12.04
CA SER A 396 5.27 16.87 11.15
C SER A 396 5.98 17.34 9.88
N VAL A 397 7.10 18.03 10.00
CA VAL A 397 7.87 18.64 8.92
C VAL A 397 9.30 18.15 9.02
N TYR A 398 9.84 17.79 7.87
CA TYR A 398 11.25 17.46 7.68
C TYR A 398 11.93 18.52 6.83
N LEU A 399 13.17 18.86 7.18
CA LEU A 399 14.07 19.61 6.32
C LEU A 399 15.11 18.65 5.74
N GLU A 400 15.37 18.75 4.45
CA GLU A 400 16.49 18.09 3.79
C GLU A 400 17.55 19.15 3.49
N LEU A 401 18.66 19.10 4.21
CA LEU A 401 19.78 20.01 4.00
C LEU A 401 20.75 19.38 3.02
N MET A 402 21.10 20.11 1.95
CA MET A 402 22.07 19.64 0.97
C MET A 402 23.23 20.62 0.83
N HIS A 403 24.46 20.11 0.84
CA HIS A 403 25.65 20.85 0.49
C HIS A 403 26.37 20.15 -0.67
N TYR A 404 26.38 20.79 -1.84
CA TYR A 404 27.12 20.31 -3.00
C TYR A 404 28.58 20.71 -2.89
N GLN A 405 29.45 19.74 -2.62
CA GLN A 405 30.91 19.93 -2.70
C GLN A 405 31.33 20.10 -4.16
N ARG A 406 30.63 19.41 -5.07
CA ARG A 406 30.73 19.60 -6.53
C ARG A 406 29.45 19.11 -7.22
N PRO A 407 29.01 19.75 -8.32
CA PRO A 407 29.53 21.00 -8.85
C PRO A 407 29.32 22.16 -7.87
N GLU A 408 30.25 23.11 -7.86
CA GLU A 408 30.15 24.29 -7.00
C GLU A 408 29.07 25.23 -7.55
N GLY A 409 27.99 25.41 -6.79
CA GLY A 409 26.89 26.31 -7.14
C GLY A 409 27.21 27.79 -6.84
N LYS A 410 26.24 28.66 -7.11
CA LYS A 410 26.32 30.06 -6.63
C LYS A 410 26.19 30.08 -5.11
N SER A 411 27.15 30.71 -4.44
CA SER A 411 27.17 30.83 -2.97
C SER A 411 26.43 32.06 -2.43
N GLU A 412 25.92 32.92 -3.30
CA GLU A 412 25.14 34.10 -2.91
C GLU A 412 23.66 33.76 -2.82
N VAL A 413 23.03 34.10 -1.69
CA VAL A 413 21.58 33.95 -1.49
C VAL A 413 20.85 34.86 -2.49
N PRO A 414 19.87 34.34 -3.25
CA PRO A 414 19.11 35.15 -4.19
C PRO A 414 18.42 36.34 -3.50
N PRO A 415 18.23 37.47 -4.19
CA PRO A 415 17.48 38.60 -3.65
C PRO A 415 16.08 38.18 -3.20
N GLN A 416 15.67 38.58 -1.99
CA GLN A 416 14.36 38.21 -1.48
C GLN A 416 13.24 38.95 -2.22
N PRO A 417 12.34 38.25 -2.93
CA PRO A 417 11.17 38.87 -3.53
C PRO A 417 10.14 39.22 -2.45
N LYS A 418 9.25 40.18 -2.74
CA LYS A 418 8.19 40.56 -1.81
C LYS A 418 7.09 39.49 -1.78
N THR A 419 6.32 39.44 -0.70
CA THR A 419 5.21 38.48 -0.52
C THR A 419 4.18 38.52 -1.65
N TYR A 420 4.02 39.66 -2.32
CA TYR A 420 3.05 39.86 -3.41
C TYR A 420 3.65 39.77 -4.82
N ASP A 421 4.96 39.52 -4.95
CA ASP A 421 5.60 39.37 -6.25
C ASP A 421 5.29 37.98 -6.85
N LEU A 422 5.23 37.87 -8.18
CA LEU A 422 5.04 36.62 -8.90
C LEU A 422 6.27 35.70 -8.75
N GLY A 423 6.08 34.43 -8.38
CA GLY A 423 7.19 33.45 -8.27
C GLY A 423 6.77 32.16 -7.56
N GLY A 424 7.73 31.27 -7.27
CA GLY A 424 7.53 30.00 -6.54
C GLY A 424 7.01 30.16 -5.09
N PRO A 425 7.21 29.19 -4.18
CA PRO A 425 6.78 29.32 -2.78
C PRO A 425 7.20 30.66 -2.16
N ARG A 426 6.24 31.39 -1.58
CA ARG A 426 6.50 32.71 -0.95
C ARG A 426 6.86 32.59 0.52
N HIS A 427 6.30 31.61 1.21
CA HIS A 427 6.62 31.30 2.60
C HIS A 427 6.29 29.84 2.93
N ILE A 428 6.86 29.36 4.04
CA ILE A 428 6.49 28.11 4.70
C ILE A 428 5.88 28.48 6.05
N ALA A 429 4.66 28.02 6.32
CA ALA A 429 3.91 28.38 7.51
C ALA A 429 4.01 27.32 8.61
N LEU A 430 4.24 27.75 9.84
CA LEU A 430 4.20 26.94 11.05
C LEU A 430 3.15 27.48 12.02
N GLU A 431 2.29 26.60 12.51
CA GLU A 431 1.33 26.97 13.55
C GLU A 431 2.04 27.05 14.92
N VAL A 432 1.82 28.15 15.64
CA VAL A 432 2.38 28.42 16.96
C VAL A 432 1.28 28.74 17.96
N SER A 433 1.52 28.39 19.23
CA SER A 433 0.56 28.67 20.30
C SER A 433 0.59 30.11 20.81
N ASN A 434 1.60 30.90 20.40
CA ASN A 434 1.83 32.26 20.86
C ASN A 434 2.76 33.02 19.90
N CYS A 435 2.20 33.75 18.94
CA CYS A 435 2.95 34.55 17.97
C CYS A 435 3.86 35.58 18.64
N THR A 436 3.39 36.28 19.68
CA THR A 436 4.16 37.33 20.36
C THR A 436 5.44 36.78 20.99
N ALA A 437 5.36 35.63 21.67
CA ALA A 437 6.52 35.00 22.28
C ALA A 437 7.54 34.55 21.23
N VAL A 438 7.08 33.92 20.15
CA VAL A 438 7.95 33.45 19.05
C VAL A 438 8.59 34.64 18.34
N PHE A 439 7.82 35.70 18.06
CA PHE A 439 8.33 36.93 17.43
C PHE A 439 9.48 37.55 18.25
N ASN A 440 9.27 37.72 19.56
CA ASN A 440 10.28 38.28 20.45
C ASN A 440 11.52 37.39 20.55
N TYR A 441 11.35 36.07 20.58
CA TYR A 441 12.47 35.13 20.56
C TYR A 441 13.30 35.28 19.29
N LEU A 442 12.65 35.21 18.12
CA LEU A 442 13.32 35.28 16.82
C LEU A 442 14.02 36.61 16.58
N LYS A 443 13.46 37.74 17.04
CA LYS A 443 14.10 39.06 16.96
C LYS A 443 15.47 39.12 17.63
N THR A 444 15.74 38.25 18.60
CA THR A 444 17.02 38.19 19.32
C THR A 444 18.04 37.24 18.70
N GLN A 445 17.67 36.48 17.67
CA GLN A 445 18.54 35.45 17.09
C GLN A 445 19.42 36.02 15.97
N GLU A 446 20.70 35.66 16.00
CA GLU A 446 21.62 35.91 14.88
C GLU A 446 21.17 35.22 13.59
N GLY A 447 21.30 35.92 12.46
CA GLY A 447 20.97 35.39 11.13
C GLY A 447 19.47 35.34 10.85
N ILE A 448 18.67 36.16 11.53
CA ILE A 448 17.24 36.36 11.29
C ILE A 448 17.00 37.81 10.88
N THR A 449 16.11 37.99 9.89
CA THR A 449 15.60 39.31 9.51
C THR A 449 14.08 39.27 9.51
N MET A 450 13.43 40.13 10.29
CA MET A 450 11.98 40.30 10.20
C MET A 450 11.62 40.91 8.83
N ILE A 451 10.48 40.53 8.26
CA ILE A 451 10.09 41.00 6.91
C ILE A 451 9.99 42.54 6.83
N ASP A 452 9.63 43.15 7.96
CA ASP A 452 9.74 44.58 8.22
C ASP A 452 10.68 44.80 9.42
N THR A 453 11.66 45.68 9.22
CA THR A 453 12.70 46.00 10.18
C THR A 453 12.34 47.19 11.07
N SER A 454 11.16 47.79 10.85
CA SER A 454 10.64 48.87 11.69
C SER A 454 10.42 48.41 13.14
N GLU A 455 10.58 49.34 14.09
CA GLU A 455 10.29 49.06 15.51
C GLU A 455 8.79 48.80 15.76
N GLU A 456 7.93 49.33 14.88
CA GLU A 456 6.48 49.16 14.93
C GLU A 456 6.02 47.78 14.46
N TYR A 457 6.87 47.01 13.76
CA TYR A 457 6.49 45.68 13.30
C TYR A 457 6.37 44.70 14.48
N HIS A 458 5.16 44.14 14.64
CA HIS A 458 4.82 43.12 15.62
C HIS A 458 3.59 42.33 15.11
N PRO A 459 3.39 41.07 15.54
CA PRO A 459 2.19 40.32 15.18
C PRO A 459 0.95 41.00 15.78
N GLU A 460 -0.03 41.26 14.94
CA GLU A 460 -1.34 41.78 15.32
C GLU A 460 -2.44 40.78 14.97
N LYS A 461 -3.51 40.81 15.76
CA LYS A 461 -4.71 40.02 15.49
C LYS A 461 -5.43 40.58 14.27
N LEU A 462 -5.76 39.70 13.32
CA LEU A 462 -6.54 40.06 12.14
C LEU A 462 -7.95 40.53 12.53
N ASN A 463 -8.37 41.68 11.98
CA ASN A 463 -9.71 42.20 12.22
C ASN A 463 -10.77 41.20 11.72
N GLY A 464 -11.68 40.79 12.61
CA GLY A 464 -12.74 39.83 12.31
C GLY A 464 -12.36 38.36 12.41
N PHE A 465 -11.08 38.03 12.67
CA PHE A 465 -10.62 36.64 12.76
C PHE A 465 -9.86 36.37 14.06
N PRO A 466 -9.92 35.14 14.63
CA PRO A 466 -9.14 34.76 15.80
C PRO A 466 -7.70 34.35 15.41
N ILE A 467 -7.11 35.01 14.42
CA ILE A 467 -5.82 34.63 13.83
C ILE A 467 -4.84 35.79 13.98
N SER A 468 -3.58 35.48 14.30
CA SER A 468 -2.45 36.40 14.21
C SER A 468 -1.33 35.72 13.42
N PHE A 469 -0.53 36.48 12.68
CA PHE A 469 0.65 35.93 12.03
C PHE A 469 1.75 36.99 11.86
N PHE A 470 2.97 36.54 11.56
CA PHE A 470 4.05 37.40 11.09
C PHE A 470 5.01 36.64 10.17
N TYR A 471 5.80 37.37 9.39
CA TYR A 471 6.81 36.81 8.50
C TYR A 471 8.22 37.20 8.92
N TRP A 472 9.17 36.30 8.65
CA TRP A 472 10.59 36.54 8.81
C TRP A 472 11.38 35.74 7.77
N ILE A 473 12.64 36.12 7.58
CA ILE A 473 13.57 35.53 6.62
C ILE A 473 14.75 34.98 7.40
N ASP A 474 15.09 33.72 7.13
CA ASP A 474 16.26 33.07 7.71
C ASP A 474 17.56 33.41 6.95
N LYS A 475 18.71 32.97 7.48
CA LYS A 475 20.01 33.29 6.87
C LYS A 475 20.21 32.67 5.47
N TYR A 476 19.38 31.70 5.09
CA TYR A 476 19.38 31.01 3.80
C TYR A 476 18.41 31.63 2.78
N GLY A 477 17.68 32.68 3.17
CA GLY A 477 16.69 33.34 2.34
C GLY A 477 15.33 32.62 2.30
N VAL A 478 15.10 31.64 3.19
CA VAL A 478 13.77 31.04 3.32
C VAL A 478 12.88 31.99 4.12
N GLN A 479 11.72 32.29 3.54
CA GLN A 479 10.69 33.08 4.22
C GLN A 479 9.76 32.15 4.99
N TRP A 480 9.61 32.44 6.27
CA TRP A 480 8.80 31.69 7.21
C TRP A 480 7.59 32.52 7.65
N GLU A 481 6.45 31.87 7.84
CA GLU A 481 5.26 32.41 8.49
C GLU A 481 5.04 31.70 9.82
N MET A 482 4.75 32.47 10.86
CA MET A 482 4.31 31.95 12.15
C MET A 482 2.86 32.34 12.33
N GLU A 483 1.94 31.37 12.28
CA GLU A 483 0.49 31.59 12.39
C GLU A 483 -0.03 31.07 13.73
N GLU A 484 -0.91 31.82 14.38
CA GLU A 484 -1.60 31.43 15.61
C GLU A 484 -3.11 31.52 15.40
N GLY A 485 -3.83 30.47 15.80
CA GLY A 485 -5.28 30.50 15.97
C GLY A 485 -6.04 29.40 15.22
N ARG A 486 -5.36 28.58 14.41
CA ARG A 486 -5.97 27.42 13.74
C ARG A 486 -5.94 26.19 14.61
N ARG A 487 -6.91 25.30 14.39
CA ARG A 487 -6.92 23.99 15.03
C ARG A 487 -5.95 23.07 14.31
N VAL A 488 -4.98 22.55 15.05
CA VAL A 488 -4.03 21.56 14.56
C VAL A 488 -4.59 20.16 14.77
N GLY A 489 -4.62 19.35 13.71
CA GLY A 489 -5.02 17.96 13.77
C GLY A 489 -3.94 17.04 14.31
N VAL A 490 -4.30 15.79 14.59
CA VAL A 490 -3.39 14.78 15.17
C VAL A 490 -2.28 14.39 14.19
N ALA A 491 -2.52 14.48 12.88
CA ALA A 491 -1.50 14.36 11.83
C ALA A 491 -0.64 15.64 11.67
N ARG A 492 -0.87 16.65 12.51
CA ARG A 492 -0.12 17.92 12.63
C ARG A 492 -0.16 18.82 11.40
N GLY A 493 -1.30 18.81 10.69
CA GLY A 493 -1.72 19.84 9.73
C GLY A 493 -2.97 20.59 10.24
N ILE A 494 -3.39 21.65 9.53
CA ILE A 494 -4.61 22.42 9.86
C ILE A 494 -5.88 21.61 9.53
N ILE A 495 -6.92 21.70 10.38
CA ILE A 495 -8.23 21.03 10.19
C ILE A 495 -9.27 22.00 9.63
#